data_AF-A0A497L1V8-F1
#
_entry.id   AF-A0A497L1V8-F1
#
_cell.length_a   1.000
_cell.length_b   1.000
_cell.length_c   1.000
_cell.angle_alpha   90.00
_cell.angle_beta   90.00
_cell.angle_gamma   90.00
#
_symmetry.space_group_name_H-M   'P 1'
#
loop_
_entity.id
_entity.type
_entity.pdbx_description
1 polymer ?
#
loop_
_entity_poly.entity_id
_entity_poly.type
_entity_poly.pdbx_seq_one_letter_code
_entity_poly.pdbx_strand_id
1 'polypeptide(L)'
;MGDVPYRAVVEGAKLLMRLPLEKQLRLIELILGSAPASVDELVSNVTEELGTRDLDGIKELMAFALAVVKSIASKKPDDVIKGLKHMGFTEANARALVEKVLKVLPSAEKDAELLRELKPEDLAFLAETWVNFFLGDYDSLEEWSEGTGLPVQYLVAAARFLESALKSVLTGEMSLRRLSRALVEDYGFDPEQASGVVKVLRDQMEELSRVMMFKYMRRLLEAVE
;
A
#
# COMPACT_ATOMS: atom_id res chain seq x y z
N MET A 1 -14.22 -5.59 10.00
CA MET A 1 -13.00 -4.76 10.17
C MET A 1 -13.01 -4.29 11.61
N GLY A 2 -12.11 -4.81 12.46
CA GLY A 2 -11.93 -4.25 13.79
C GLY A 2 -11.48 -2.80 13.67
N ASP A 3 -12.18 -1.87 14.31
CA ASP A 3 -11.71 -0.50 14.42
C ASP A 3 -10.33 -0.52 15.07
N VAL A 4 -9.38 0.24 14.50
CA VAL A 4 -8.07 0.42 15.10
C VAL A 4 -8.32 0.98 16.51
N PRO A 5 -7.88 0.31 17.59
CA PRO A 5 -8.23 0.72 18.94
C PRO A 5 -7.88 2.19 19.15
N TYR A 6 -8.84 3.02 19.54
CA TYR A 6 -8.62 4.47 19.71
C TYR A 6 -7.42 4.76 20.62
N ARG A 7 -7.21 3.92 21.65
CA ARG A 7 -6.03 3.97 22.51
C ARG A 7 -4.71 3.86 21.72
N ALA A 8 -4.60 2.86 20.84
CA ALA A 8 -3.39 2.66 20.03
C ALA A 8 -3.13 3.86 19.09
N VAL A 9 -4.20 4.44 18.51
CA VAL A 9 -4.10 5.65 17.69
C VAL A 9 -3.58 6.85 18.50
N VAL A 10 -4.06 7.02 19.73
CA VAL A 10 -3.64 8.12 20.62
C VAL A 10 -2.21 7.94 21.11
N GLU A 11 -1.81 6.73 21.52
CA GLU A 11 -0.42 6.48 21.95
C GLU A 11 0.57 6.62 20.79
N GLY A 12 0.20 6.15 19.59
CA GLY A 12 0.98 6.38 18.37
C GLY A 12 1.15 7.86 18.04
N ALA A 13 0.08 8.64 18.16
CA ALA A 13 0.15 10.10 18.00
C ALA A 13 1.10 10.75 19.01
N LYS A 14 1.02 10.37 20.29
CA LYS A 14 1.91 10.88 21.35
C LYS A 14 3.36 10.53 21.07
N LEU A 15 3.63 9.30 20.62
CA LEU A 15 4.97 8.85 20.28
C LEU A 15 5.53 9.68 19.11
N LEU A 16 4.74 9.87 18.06
CA LEU A 16 5.13 10.70 16.91
C LEU A 16 5.42 12.15 17.32
N MET A 17 4.56 12.75 18.16
CA MET A 17 4.72 14.15 18.61
C MET A 17 5.99 14.41 19.43
N ARG A 18 6.61 13.39 20.04
CA ARG A 18 7.88 13.52 20.76
C ARG A 18 9.09 13.65 19.83
N LEU A 19 8.92 13.36 18.54
CA LEU A 19 9.99 13.39 17.56
C LEU A 19 10.07 14.76 16.86
N PRO A 20 11.24 15.17 16.34
CA PRO A 20 11.36 16.31 15.46
C PRO A 20 10.48 16.15 14.21
N LEU A 21 9.91 17.24 13.70
CA LEU A 21 8.96 17.21 12.57
C LEU A 21 9.52 16.43 11.37
N GLU A 22 10.78 16.66 10.99
CA GLU A 22 11.44 15.94 9.89
C GLU A 22 11.38 14.42 10.06
N LYS A 23 11.63 13.94 11.28
CA LYS A 23 11.57 12.53 11.63
C LYS A 23 10.14 11.99 11.63
N GLN A 24 9.16 12.81 12.06
CA GLN A 24 7.75 12.45 11.95
C GLN A 24 7.36 12.21 10.48
N LEU A 25 7.74 13.12 9.59
CA LEU A 25 7.40 13.04 8.16
C LEU A 25 8.08 11.85 7.47
N ARG A 26 9.33 11.52 7.85
CA ARG A 26 10.04 10.33 7.36
C ARG A 26 9.39 9.03 7.80
N LEU A 27 8.98 8.93 9.06
CA LEU A 27 8.29 7.74 9.56
C LEU A 27 6.95 7.52 8.88
N ILE A 28 6.18 8.59 8.67
CA ILE A 28 4.93 8.51 7.89
C ILE A 28 5.23 8.07 6.46
N GLU A 29 6.31 8.59 5.85
CA GLU A 29 6.72 8.18 4.51
C GLU A 29 7.06 6.69 4.42
N LEU A 30 7.86 6.18 5.35
CA LEU A 30 8.22 4.76 5.45
C LEU A 30 6.96 3.90 5.62
N ILE A 31 6.12 4.22 6.62
CA ILE A 31 4.92 3.42 6.92
C ILE A 31 3.96 3.35 5.72
N LEU A 32 3.76 4.47 5.01
CA LEU A 32 2.87 4.51 3.86
C LEU A 32 3.51 3.95 2.59
N GLY A 33 4.82 4.15 2.43
CA GLY A 33 5.59 3.66 1.30
C GLY A 33 5.73 2.14 1.29
N SER A 34 5.81 1.52 2.47
CA SER A 34 6.10 0.09 2.61
C SER A 34 4.89 -0.85 2.61
N ALA A 35 3.64 -0.43 2.39
CA ALA A 35 2.53 -1.41 2.32
C ALA A 35 2.29 -1.86 0.87
N PRO A 36 2.70 -3.05 0.37
CA PRO A 36 2.48 -4.32 1.05
C PRO A 36 3.78 -5.08 1.27
N ALA A 37 4.88 -4.37 1.54
CA ALA A 37 6.11 -4.97 2.03
C ALA A 37 5.86 -5.74 3.32
N SER A 38 6.73 -6.72 3.55
CA SER A 38 6.72 -7.57 4.73
C SER A 38 6.56 -6.70 5.98
N VAL A 39 5.66 -7.11 6.88
CA VAL A 39 5.49 -6.42 8.18
C VAL A 39 6.81 -6.40 8.93
N ASP A 40 7.64 -7.43 8.78
CA ASP A 40 8.95 -7.53 9.42
C ASP A 40 9.94 -6.51 8.84
N GLU A 41 9.93 -6.30 7.53
CA GLU A 41 10.75 -5.28 6.86
C GLU A 41 10.33 -3.87 7.29
N LEU A 42 9.03 -3.60 7.32
CA LEU A 42 8.50 -2.32 7.82
C LEU A 42 8.87 -2.10 9.30
N VAL A 43 8.75 -3.13 10.14
CA VAL A 43 9.16 -3.07 11.55
C VAL A 43 10.65 -2.80 11.66
N SER A 44 11.49 -3.43 10.83
CA SER A 44 12.94 -3.21 10.79
C SER A 44 13.28 -1.76 10.42
N ASN A 45 12.71 -1.25 9.33
CA ASN A 45 12.96 0.11 8.84
C ASN A 45 12.48 1.17 9.85
N VAL A 46 11.32 0.96 10.48
CA VAL A 46 10.82 1.85 11.53
C VAL A 46 11.67 1.76 12.80
N THR A 47 12.16 0.56 13.15
CA THR A 47 13.08 0.34 14.28
C THR A 47 14.39 1.10 14.07
N GLU A 48 14.97 1.03 12.88
CA GLU A 48 16.19 1.73 12.51
C GLU A 48 15.99 3.25 12.59
N GLU A 49 14.91 3.76 11.99
CA GLU A 49 14.61 5.19 12.02
C GLU A 49 14.34 5.67 13.47
N LEU A 50 13.57 4.94 14.28
CA LEU A 50 13.30 5.33 15.67
C LEU A 50 14.52 5.16 16.59
N GLY A 51 15.43 4.24 16.28
CA GLY A 51 16.53 3.83 17.15
C GLY A 51 16.09 3.00 18.35
N THR A 52 14.89 2.41 18.32
CA THR A 52 14.34 1.59 19.41
C THR A 52 13.63 0.35 18.86
N ARG A 53 13.76 -0.77 19.58
CA ARG A 53 13.08 -2.04 19.28
C ARG A 53 11.74 -2.19 20.00
N ASP A 54 11.11 -1.07 20.37
CA ASP A 54 9.80 -1.05 21.03
C ASP A 54 8.70 -1.43 20.02
N LEU A 55 8.41 -2.72 19.93
CA LEU A 55 7.43 -3.28 19.00
C LEU A 55 6.01 -2.76 19.26
N ASP A 56 5.66 -2.46 20.51
CA ASP A 56 4.34 -1.93 20.84
C ASP A 56 4.22 -0.48 20.36
N GLY A 57 5.24 0.34 20.59
CA GLY A 57 5.32 1.70 20.04
C GLY A 57 5.28 1.75 18.50
N ILE A 58 5.91 0.78 17.82
CA ILE A 58 5.86 0.64 16.35
C ILE A 58 4.44 0.32 15.88
N LYS A 59 3.77 -0.65 16.53
CA LYS A 59 2.37 -0.99 16.22
C LYS A 59 1.44 0.20 16.41
N GLU A 60 1.63 0.96 17.49
CA GLU A 60 0.85 2.16 17.78
C GLU A 60 1.07 3.28 16.74
N LEU A 61 2.31 3.48 16.28
CA LEU A 61 2.61 4.39 15.17
C LEU A 61 1.92 3.98 13.87
N MET A 62 1.98 2.69 13.52
CA MET A 62 1.30 2.16 12.34
C MET A 62 -0.22 2.33 12.44
N ALA A 63 -0.79 2.06 13.62
CA ALA A 63 -2.20 2.29 13.93
C ALA A 63 -2.59 3.76 13.73
N PHE A 64 -1.76 4.70 14.19
CA PHE A 64 -1.97 6.13 13.98
C PHE A 64 -1.91 6.51 12.50
N ALA A 65 -0.85 6.11 11.77
CA ALA A 65 -0.71 6.40 10.34
C ALA A 65 -1.90 5.89 9.54
N LEU A 66 -2.36 4.65 9.82
CA LEU A 66 -3.54 4.07 9.20
C LEU A 66 -4.83 4.86 9.52
N ALA A 67 -5.00 5.33 10.76
CA ALA A 67 -6.15 6.15 11.15
C ALA A 67 -6.18 7.50 10.42
N VAL A 68 -5.02 8.13 10.22
CA VAL A 68 -4.90 9.36 9.44
C VAL A 68 -5.27 9.12 7.97
N VAL A 69 -4.76 8.04 7.36
CA VAL A 69 -5.13 7.64 5.99
C VAL A 69 -6.64 7.42 5.85
N LYS A 70 -7.24 6.62 6.74
CA LYS A 70 -8.70 6.38 6.74
C LYS A 70 -9.50 7.68 6.89
N SER A 71 -9.00 8.62 7.71
CA SER A 71 -9.66 9.92 7.90
C SER A 71 -9.58 10.77 6.64
N ILE A 72 -8.44 10.80 5.95
CA ILE A 72 -8.26 11.53 4.68
C ILE A 72 -9.15 10.93 3.58
N ALA A 73 -9.31 9.61 3.54
CA ALA A 73 -10.17 8.95 2.56
C ALA A 73 -11.68 9.26 2.75
N SER A 74 -12.09 9.69 3.94
CA SER A 74 -13.50 9.89 4.30
C SER A 74 -13.88 11.33 4.67
N LYS A 75 -12.90 12.23 4.81
CA LYS A 75 -13.10 13.61 5.27
C LYS A 75 -12.23 14.57 4.47
N LYS A 76 -12.59 15.86 4.49
CA LYS A 76 -11.77 16.92 3.89
C LYS A 76 -10.46 17.10 4.69
N PRO A 77 -9.34 17.47 4.04
CA PRO A 77 -8.06 17.69 4.72
C PRO A 77 -8.15 18.62 5.93
N ASP A 78 -8.92 19.71 5.83
CA ASP A 78 -9.13 20.66 6.94
C ASP A 78 -9.76 20.03 8.18
N ASP A 79 -10.66 19.06 8.00
CA ASP A 79 -11.31 18.37 9.12
C ASP A 79 -10.39 17.32 9.75
N VAL A 80 -9.48 16.73 8.97
CA VAL A 80 -8.39 15.88 9.48
C VAL A 80 -7.41 16.72 10.28
N ILE A 81 -7.01 17.90 9.79
CA ILE A 81 -6.15 18.85 10.50
C ILE A 81 -6.77 19.24 11.84
N LYS A 82 -8.07 19.58 11.87
CA LYS A 82 -8.80 19.83 13.12
C LYS A 82 -8.72 18.63 14.05
N GLY A 83 -8.93 17.41 13.55
CA GLY A 83 -8.80 16.18 14.34
C GLY A 83 -7.43 16.03 15.00
N LEU A 84 -6.35 16.20 14.23
CA LEU A 84 -4.98 16.15 14.73
C LEU A 84 -4.72 17.22 15.80
N LYS A 85 -5.27 18.43 15.65
CA LYS A 85 -5.16 19.48 16.66
C LYS A 85 -5.82 19.10 17.98
N HIS A 86 -6.98 18.43 17.95
CA HIS A 86 -7.62 17.92 19.16
C HIS A 86 -6.78 16.84 19.86
N MET A 87 -5.90 16.15 19.13
CA MET A 87 -4.95 15.18 19.69
C MET A 87 -3.66 15.81 20.24
N GLY A 88 -3.44 17.12 20.02
CA GLY A 88 -2.30 17.86 20.55
C GLY A 88 -1.28 18.35 19.53
N PHE A 89 -1.47 18.08 18.22
CA PHE A 89 -0.60 18.62 17.18
C PHE A 89 -0.80 20.14 17.02
N THR A 90 0.28 20.86 16.75
CA THR A 90 0.19 22.27 16.32
C THR A 90 -0.45 22.34 14.92
N GLU A 91 -1.04 23.49 14.56
CA GLU A 91 -1.62 23.71 13.22
C GLU A 91 -0.59 23.42 12.11
N ALA A 92 0.64 23.92 12.28
CA ALA A 92 1.72 23.73 11.30
C ALA A 92 2.11 22.25 11.17
N ASN A 93 2.27 21.53 12.28
CA ASN A 93 2.62 20.10 12.24
C ASN A 93 1.49 19.26 11.65
N ALA A 94 0.24 19.54 12.03
CA ALA A 94 -0.93 18.85 11.51
C ALA A 94 -1.07 19.03 9.99
N ARG A 95 -0.88 20.26 9.49
CA ARG A 95 -0.85 20.53 8.04
C ARG A 95 0.27 19.79 7.33
N ALA A 96 1.50 19.89 7.84
CA ALA A 96 2.66 19.22 7.25
C ALA A 96 2.47 17.70 7.18
N LEU A 97 1.90 17.09 8.23
CA LEU A 97 1.56 15.67 8.24
C LEU A 97 0.51 15.33 7.20
N VAL A 98 -0.61 16.06 7.14
CA VAL A 98 -1.68 15.79 6.17
C VAL A 98 -1.19 15.98 4.74
N GLU A 99 -0.41 17.03 4.46
CA GLU A 99 0.22 17.26 3.15
C GLU A 99 1.17 16.12 2.78
N LYS A 100 2.02 15.67 3.73
CA LYS A 100 2.92 14.54 3.50
C LYS A 100 2.15 13.25 3.24
N VAL A 101 1.08 12.97 3.99
CA VAL A 101 0.24 11.79 3.77
C VAL A 101 -0.41 11.86 2.39
N LEU A 102 -0.98 13.00 1.98
CA LEU A 102 -1.53 13.17 0.62
C LEU A 102 -0.47 12.97 -0.47
N LYS A 103 0.75 13.48 -0.24
CA LYS A 103 1.86 13.33 -1.17
C LYS A 103 2.37 11.89 -1.26
N VAL A 104 2.41 11.14 -0.16
CA VAL A 104 2.97 9.79 -0.11
C VAL A 104 1.91 8.70 -0.29
N LEU A 105 0.64 9.04 -0.10
CA LEU A 105 -0.48 8.10 -0.24
C LEU A 105 -0.34 7.33 -1.54
N PRO A 106 -0.24 5.99 -1.47
CA PRO A 106 -0.29 5.15 -2.64
C PRO A 106 -1.58 5.43 -3.39
N SER A 107 -1.48 5.59 -4.70
CA SER A 107 -2.62 5.70 -5.59
C SER A 107 -2.36 4.88 -6.84
N ALA A 108 -3.43 4.43 -7.49
CA ALA A 108 -3.29 3.65 -8.72
C ALA A 108 -2.53 4.45 -9.79
N GLU A 109 -2.68 5.78 -9.81
CA GLU A 109 -1.96 6.66 -10.71
C GLU A 109 -0.46 6.70 -10.41
N LYS A 110 -0.05 6.84 -9.14
CA LYS A 110 1.38 6.84 -8.77
C LYS A 110 2.04 5.48 -8.96
N ASP A 111 1.34 4.41 -8.62
CA ASP A 111 1.85 3.06 -8.83
C ASP A 111 1.97 2.80 -10.35
N ALA A 112 1.00 3.23 -11.16
CA ALA A 112 1.09 3.17 -12.62
C ALA A 112 2.23 4.03 -13.18
N GLU A 113 2.43 5.24 -12.64
CA GLU A 113 3.52 6.15 -13.00
C GLU A 113 4.90 5.53 -12.79
N LEU A 114 5.06 4.72 -11.75
CA LEU A 114 6.30 3.97 -11.54
C LEU A 114 6.40 2.77 -12.49
N LEU A 115 5.32 1.99 -12.64
CA LEU A 115 5.33 0.76 -13.45
C LEU A 115 5.53 1.02 -14.95
N ARG A 116 5.08 2.16 -15.48
CA ARG A 116 5.29 2.56 -16.88
C ARG A 116 6.77 2.83 -17.22
N GLU A 117 7.63 3.05 -16.23
CA GLU A 117 9.08 3.23 -16.45
C GLU A 117 9.76 1.93 -16.90
N LEU A 118 9.14 0.78 -16.61
CA LEU A 118 9.62 -0.54 -17.02
C LEU A 118 9.34 -0.80 -18.50
N LYS A 119 10.22 -1.54 -19.17
CA LYS A 119 9.95 -1.99 -20.54
C LYS A 119 8.78 -2.98 -20.57
N PRO A 120 8.07 -3.14 -21.72
CA PRO A 120 6.96 -4.08 -21.84
C PRO A 120 7.30 -5.50 -21.36
N GLU A 121 8.49 -6.00 -21.69
CA GLU A 121 8.99 -7.31 -21.27
C GLU A 121 9.21 -7.40 -19.76
N ASP A 122 9.80 -6.39 -19.14
CA ASP A 122 10.08 -6.34 -17.70
C ASP A 122 8.77 -6.23 -16.90
N LEU A 123 7.81 -5.44 -17.38
CA LEU A 123 6.49 -5.30 -16.76
C LEU A 123 5.67 -6.60 -16.88
N ALA A 124 5.73 -7.27 -18.03
CA ALA A 124 5.07 -8.56 -18.20
C ALA A 124 5.66 -9.62 -17.26
N PHE A 125 6.99 -9.69 -17.17
CA PHE A 125 7.68 -10.58 -16.24
C PHE A 125 7.38 -10.24 -14.76
N LEU A 126 7.31 -8.96 -14.41
CA LEU A 126 6.90 -8.52 -13.07
C LEU A 126 5.45 -8.91 -12.77
N ALA A 127 4.54 -8.81 -13.74
CA ALA A 127 3.16 -9.27 -13.58
C ALA A 127 3.07 -10.79 -13.42
N GLU A 128 3.87 -11.57 -14.15
CA GLU A 128 3.93 -13.04 -14.01
C GLU A 128 4.47 -13.44 -12.64
N THR A 129 5.59 -12.86 -12.20
CA THR A 129 6.18 -13.16 -10.89
C THR A 129 5.35 -12.61 -9.74
N TRP A 130 4.59 -11.53 -9.94
CA TRP A 130 3.58 -11.08 -8.99
C TRP A 130 2.51 -12.15 -8.74
N VAL A 131 2.11 -12.94 -9.74
CA VAL A 131 1.16 -14.04 -9.52
C VAL A 131 1.75 -15.03 -8.52
N ASN A 132 2.98 -15.48 -8.73
CA ASN A 132 3.68 -16.39 -7.81
C ASN A 132 3.77 -15.79 -6.39
N PHE A 133 4.14 -14.51 -6.28
CA PHE A 133 4.14 -13.79 -4.99
C PHE A 133 2.75 -13.76 -4.35
N PHE A 134 1.71 -13.49 -5.14
CA PHE A 134 0.33 -13.42 -4.65
C PHE A 134 -0.20 -14.78 -4.19
N LEU A 135 0.23 -15.86 -4.84
CA LEU A 135 -0.09 -17.26 -4.51
C LEU A 135 0.72 -17.78 -3.31
N GLY A 136 1.83 -17.13 -2.96
CA GLY A 136 2.65 -17.44 -1.78
C GLY A 136 3.92 -18.22 -2.08
N ASP A 137 4.43 -18.17 -3.31
CA ASP A 137 5.69 -18.81 -3.71
C ASP A 137 6.94 -18.02 -3.26
N TYR A 138 6.74 -16.78 -2.79
CA TYR A 138 7.78 -15.92 -2.21
C TYR A 138 7.37 -15.55 -0.78
N ASP A 139 8.32 -15.64 0.15
CA ASP A 139 8.12 -15.35 1.56
C ASP A 139 8.22 -13.85 1.87
N SER A 140 8.89 -13.06 1.00
CA SER A 140 9.06 -11.63 1.20
C SER A 140 9.26 -10.83 -0.10
N LEU A 141 9.20 -9.49 -0.02
CA LEU A 141 9.49 -8.63 -1.17
C LEU A 141 10.95 -8.67 -1.58
N GLU A 142 11.86 -8.90 -0.63
CA GLU A 142 13.29 -9.04 -0.88
C GLU A 142 13.58 -10.31 -1.66
N GLU A 143 12.97 -11.45 -1.29
CA GLU A 143 13.10 -12.68 -2.06
C GLU A 143 12.54 -12.51 -3.48
N TRP A 144 11.38 -11.86 -3.61
CA TRP A 144 10.82 -11.55 -4.92
C TRP A 144 11.70 -10.56 -5.72
N SER A 145 12.35 -9.61 -5.05
CA SER A 145 13.28 -8.64 -5.66
C SER A 145 14.53 -9.35 -6.17
N GLU A 146 15.10 -10.28 -5.40
CA GLU A 146 16.20 -11.13 -5.83
C GLU A 146 15.81 -12.00 -7.03
N GLY A 147 14.62 -12.58 -7.00
CA GLY A 147 14.10 -13.41 -8.09
C GLY A 147 13.83 -12.64 -9.39
N THR A 148 13.52 -11.34 -9.30
CA THR A 148 13.22 -10.50 -10.47
C THR A 148 14.38 -9.63 -10.93
N GLY A 149 15.36 -9.38 -10.05
CA GLY A 149 16.42 -8.38 -10.26
C GLY A 149 15.91 -6.93 -10.26
N LEU A 150 14.63 -6.70 -9.90
CA LEU A 150 14.01 -5.38 -9.90
C LEU A 150 14.05 -4.75 -8.51
N PRO A 151 14.26 -3.43 -8.40
CA PRO A 151 14.18 -2.72 -7.12
C PRO A 151 12.82 -2.89 -6.44
N VAL A 152 12.83 -3.10 -5.11
CA VAL A 152 11.64 -3.32 -4.26
C VAL A 152 10.50 -2.33 -4.52
N GLN A 153 10.80 -1.06 -4.85
CA GLN A 153 9.77 -0.05 -5.15
C GLN A 153 8.83 -0.47 -6.29
N TYR A 154 9.34 -1.13 -7.34
CA TYR A 154 8.51 -1.61 -8.46
C TYR A 154 7.61 -2.76 -8.02
N LEU A 155 8.12 -3.63 -7.15
CA LEU A 155 7.37 -4.77 -6.61
C LEU A 155 6.24 -4.30 -5.70
N VAL A 156 6.49 -3.32 -4.85
CA VAL A 156 5.46 -2.67 -4.01
C VAL A 156 4.35 -2.09 -4.88
N ALA A 157 4.71 -1.31 -5.91
CA ALA A 157 3.75 -0.71 -6.83
C ALA A 157 2.95 -1.78 -7.59
N ALA A 158 3.62 -2.81 -8.11
CA ALA A 158 2.97 -3.93 -8.79
C ALA A 158 1.99 -4.65 -7.87
N ALA A 159 2.40 -4.97 -6.65
CA ALA A 159 1.54 -5.66 -5.69
C ALA A 159 0.25 -4.90 -5.41
N ARG A 160 0.32 -3.59 -5.18
CA ARG A 160 -0.86 -2.74 -4.98
C ARG A 160 -1.72 -2.64 -6.23
N PHE A 161 -1.09 -2.28 -7.35
CA PHE A 161 -1.78 -1.94 -8.58
C PHE A 161 -2.48 -3.16 -9.17
N LEU A 162 -1.77 -4.29 -9.24
CA LEU A 162 -2.31 -5.54 -9.79
C LEU A 162 -3.35 -6.18 -8.87
N GLU A 163 -3.18 -6.14 -7.54
CA GLU A 163 -4.21 -6.61 -6.60
C GLU A 163 -5.49 -5.76 -6.72
N SER A 164 -5.35 -4.43 -6.82
CA SER A 164 -6.48 -3.53 -7.02
C SER A 164 -7.19 -3.80 -8.36
N ALA A 165 -6.42 -3.94 -9.45
CA ALA A 165 -6.97 -4.26 -10.77
C ALA A 165 -7.68 -5.63 -10.77
N LEU A 166 -7.07 -6.65 -10.17
CA LEU A 166 -7.69 -7.98 -10.00
C LEU A 166 -9.00 -7.87 -9.24
N LYS A 167 -9.03 -7.13 -8.12
CA LYS A 167 -10.24 -6.94 -7.31
C LYS A 167 -11.36 -6.32 -8.13
N SER A 168 -11.12 -5.21 -8.83
CA SER A 168 -12.15 -4.58 -9.67
C SER A 168 -12.63 -5.49 -10.81
N VAL A 169 -11.77 -6.40 -11.30
CA VAL A 169 -12.18 -7.41 -12.28
C VAL A 169 -13.08 -8.48 -11.65
N LEU A 170 -12.67 -9.03 -10.51
CA LEU A 170 -13.43 -10.07 -9.81
C LEU A 170 -14.77 -9.59 -9.25
N THR A 171 -14.87 -8.32 -8.84
CA THR A 171 -16.14 -7.72 -8.38
C THR A 171 -17.06 -7.30 -9.51
N GLY A 172 -16.61 -7.38 -10.77
CA GLY A 172 -17.38 -6.98 -11.95
C GLY A 172 -17.46 -5.47 -12.18
N GLU A 173 -16.76 -4.65 -11.38
CA GLU A 173 -16.62 -3.21 -11.60
C GLU A 173 -15.97 -2.91 -12.97
N MET A 174 -15.05 -3.79 -13.39
CA MET A 174 -14.28 -3.64 -14.62
C MET A 174 -14.06 -4.98 -15.34
N SER A 175 -14.43 -5.10 -16.61
CA SER A 175 -14.02 -6.29 -17.41
C SER A 175 -12.53 -6.21 -17.81
N LEU A 176 -11.87 -7.34 -18.11
CA LEU A 176 -10.50 -7.34 -18.66
C LEU A 176 -10.34 -6.46 -19.93
N ARG A 177 -11.36 -6.41 -20.79
CA ARG A 177 -11.38 -5.53 -21.97
C ARG A 177 -11.43 -4.03 -21.60
N ARG A 178 -12.09 -3.69 -20.48
CA ARG A 178 -12.13 -2.32 -19.96
C ARG A 178 -10.83 -1.99 -19.24
N LEU A 179 -10.25 -2.92 -18.49
CA LEU A 179 -8.93 -2.77 -17.88
C LEU A 179 -7.86 -2.46 -18.93
N SER A 180 -7.81 -3.20 -20.04
CA SER A 180 -6.87 -2.93 -21.14
C SER A 180 -6.96 -1.49 -21.67
N ARG A 181 -8.17 -0.93 -21.76
CA ARG A 181 -8.36 0.47 -22.17
C ARG A 181 -7.94 1.44 -21.09
N ALA A 182 -8.35 1.20 -19.84
CA ALA A 182 -8.00 2.05 -18.71
C ALA A 182 -6.47 2.13 -18.51
N LEU A 183 -5.74 1.02 -18.69
CA LEU A 183 -4.28 1.03 -18.63
C LEU A 183 -3.67 2.03 -19.63
N VAL A 184 -4.20 2.12 -20.84
CA VAL A 184 -3.69 3.06 -21.85
C VAL A 184 -4.24 4.47 -21.65
N GLU A 185 -5.55 4.61 -21.50
CA GLU A 185 -6.26 5.89 -21.51
C GLU A 185 -6.14 6.65 -20.18
N ASP A 186 -6.27 5.93 -19.06
CA ASP A 186 -6.33 6.55 -17.72
C ASP A 186 -4.96 6.52 -17.01
N TYR A 187 -4.19 5.45 -17.22
CA TYR A 187 -2.89 5.24 -16.55
C TYR A 187 -1.67 5.48 -17.46
N GLY A 188 -1.90 5.67 -18.76
CA GLY A 188 -0.86 6.09 -19.71
C GLY A 188 0.22 5.04 -20.02
N PHE A 189 -0.08 3.74 -19.85
CA PHE A 189 0.76 2.65 -20.32
C PHE A 189 0.77 2.56 -21.85
N ASP A 190 1.87 2.08 -22.42
CA ASP A 190 1.90 1.72 -23.83
C ASP A 190 1.00 0.52 -24.12
N PRO A 191 0.44 0.39 -25.35
CA PRO A 191 -0.44 -0.73 -25.69
C PRO A 191 0.16 -2.12 -25.46
N GLU A 192 1.47 -2.26 -25.66
CA GLU A 192 2.19 -3.52 -25.42
C GLU A 192 2.29 -3.85 -23.92
N GLN A 193 2.65 -2.88 -23.09
CA GLN A 193 2.63 -2.99 -21.63
C GLN A 193 1.25 -3.40 -21.13
N ALA A 194 0.20 -2.69 -21.57
CA ALA A 194 -1.18 -2.97 -21.20
C ALA A 194 -1.63 -4.38 -21.63
N SER A 195 -1.23 -4.79 -22.83
CA SER A 195 -1.52 -6.14 -23.34
C SER A 195 -0.83 -7.22 -22.52
N GLY A 196 0.44 -7.02 -22.14
CA GLY A 196 1.20 -7.95 -21.30
C GLY A 196 0.51 -8.19 -19.95
N VAL A 197 0.21 -7.11 -19.22
CA VAL A 197 -0.47 -7.18 -17.91
C VAL A 197 -1.82 -7.88 -18.02
N VAL A 198 -2.65 -7.50 -19.01
CA VAL A 198 -3.99 -8.08 -19.19
C VAL A 198 -3.93 -9.54 -19.60
N LYS A 199 -2.92 -9.93 -20.38
CA LYS A 199 -2.70 -11.34 -20.75
C LYS A 199 -2.40 -12.18 -19.50
N VAL A 200 -1.46 -11.75 -18.66
CA VAL A 200 -1.12 -12.47 -17.41
C VAL A 200 -2.35 -12.63 -16.53
N LEU A 201 -3.09 -11.54 -16.28
CA LEU A 201 -4.31 -11.59 -15.47
C LEU A 201 -5.36 -12.53 -16.07
N ARG A 202 -5.49 -12.56 -17.40
CA ARG A 202 -6.43 -13.46 -18.09
C ARG A 202 -6.02 -14.91 -17.92
N ASP A 203 -4.75 -15.20 -18.15
CA ASP A 203 -4.21 -16.56 -18.17
C ASP A 203 -4.23 -17.16 -16.74
N GLN A 204 -4.05 -16.32 -15.72
CA GLN A 204 -3.99 -16.73 -14.30
C GLN A 204 -5.29 -16.47 -13.51
N MET A 205 -6.37 -16.06 -14.19
CA MET A 205 -7.59 -15.58 -13.53
C MET A 205 -8.21 -16.62 -12.59
N GLU A 206 -8.21 -17.91 -12.97
CA GLU A 206 -8.80 -18.96 -12.15
C GLU A 206 -8.08 -19.09 -10.79
N GLU A 207 -6.75 -19.20 -10.82
CA GLU A 207 -5.93 -19.36 -9.61
C GLU A 207 -5.99 -18.12 -8.72
N LEU A 208 -5.85 -16.93 -9.33
CA LEU A 208 -5.96 -15.65 -8.64
C LEU A 208 -7.34 -15.50 -7.96
N SER A 209 -8.43 -15.86 -8.66
CA SER A 209 -9.78 -15.79 -8.10
C SER A 209 -9.94 -16.72 -6.89
N ARG A 210 -9.39 -17.93 -6.96
CA ARG A 210 -9.46 -18.94 -5.90
C ARG A 210 -8.76 -18.44 -4.64
N VAL A 211 -7.51 -17.98 -4.76
CA VAL A 211 -6.74 -17.46 -3.63
C VAL A 211 -7.38 -16.20 -3.06
N MET A 212 -7.87 -15.29 -3.91
CA MET A 212 -8.54 -14.08 -3.43
C MET A 212 -9.81 -14.41 -2.64
N MET A 213 -10.61 -15.39 -3.08
CA MET A 213 -11.78 -15.88 -2.32
C MET A 213 -11.36 -16.43 -0.94
N PHE A 214 -10.32 -17.26 -0.87
CA PHE A 214 -9.82 -17.76 0.42
C PHE A 214 -9.33 -16.64 1.33
N LYS A 215 -8.56 -15.67 0.81
CA LYS A 215 -8.12 -14.48 1.55
C LYS A 215 -9.32 -13.70 2.11
N TYR A 216 -10.39 -13.53 1.34
CA TYR A 216 -11.62 -12.87 1.82
C TYR A 216 -12.38 -13.70 2.85
N MET A 217 -12.55 -15.01 2.64
CA MET A 217 -13.24 -15.89 3.60
C MET A 217 -12.50 -15.93 4.94
N ARG A 218 -11.16 -16.02 4.92
CA ARG A 218 -10.33 -15.93 6.12
C ARG A 218 -10.53 -14.60 6.86
N ARG A 219 -10.52 -13.48 6.14
CA ARG A 219 -10.80 -12.15 6.72
C ARG A 219 -12.21 -12.04 7.32
N LEU A 220 -13.19 -12.76 6.78
CA LEU A 220 -14.54 -12.82 7.37
C LEU A 220 -14.55 -13.66 8.65
N LEU A 221 -13.85 -14.80 8.68
CA LEU A 221 -13.72 -15.61 9.90
C LEU A 221 -13.03 -14.84 11.02
N GLU A 222 -11.89 -14.20 10.74
CA GLU A 222 -11.15 -13.36 11.69
C GLU A 222 -11.95 -12.14 12.19
N ALA A 223 -12.99 -11.71 11.47
CA ALA A 223 -13.84 -10.59 11.87
C ALA A 223 -15.05 -11.01 12.72
N VAL A 224 -15.34 -12.30 12.79
CA VAL A 224 -16.43 -12.88 13.59
C VAL A 224 -15.92 -13.45 14.92
N GLU A 225 -14.61 -13.73 15.02
CA GLU A 225 -13.89 -14.02 16.27
C GLU A 225 -13.52 -12.75 17.04
#